data_AF-A0A428MVJ6-F1
#
_entry.id   AF-A0A428MVJ6-F1
#
_cell.length_a   1.000
_cell.length_b   1.000
_cell.length_c   1.000
_cell.angle_alpha   90.00
_cell.angle_beta   90.00
_cell.angle_gamma   90.00
#
_symmetry.space_group_name_H-M   'P 1'
#
loop_
_entity.id
_entity.type
_entity.pdbx_description
1 polymer ?
#
loop_
_entity_poly.entity_id
_entity_poly.type
_entity_poly.pdbx_seq_one_letter_code
_entity_poly.pdbx_strand_id
1 'polypeptide(L)'
;MEKESEQLIENLPHLEKEVYQFMQHEYAKLEEAGEKHDVAANDIFVEKKVSEKFNISEEEAGNIYAKVESQLSRFNEYRASK
;
A
#
# COMPACT_ATOMS: atom_id res chain seq x y z
N MET A 1 -15.00 -11.85 1.21
CA MET A 1 -13.71 -11.74 0.50
C MET A 1 -12.69 -10.94 1.31
N GLU A 2 -13.09 -10.00 2.18
CA GLU A 2 -12.17 -9.15 2.96
C GLU A 2 -11.36 -9.90 4.04
N LYS A 3 -11.98 -10.85 4.76
CA LYS A 3 -11.40 -11.45 5.99
C LYS A 3 -10.05 -12.16 5.86
N GLU A 4 -9.70 -12.70 4.69
CA GLU A 4 -8.46 -13.48 4.52
C GLU A 4 -7.33 -12.63 3.90
N SER A 5 -7.67 -11.59 3.14
CA SER A 5 -6.72 -10.56 2.70
C SER A 5 -6.26 -9.72 3.91
N GLU A 6 -7.19 -9.44 4.83
CA GLU A 6 -6.90 -8.84 6.13
C GLU A 6 -5.91 -9.71 6.94
N GLN A 7 -6.09 -11.03 6.95
CA GLN A 7 -5.15 -11.94 7.61
C GLN A 7 -3.75 -11.93 6.97
N LEU A 8 -3.63 -11.77 5.65
CA LEU A 8 -2.32 -11.64 5.01
C LEU A 8 -1.62 -10.36 5.46
N ILE A 9 -2.36 -9.25 5.51
CA ILE A 9 -1.87 -7.96 6.01
C ILE A 9 -1.49 -8.05 7.50
N GLU A 10 -2.23 -8.82 8.31
CA GLU A 10 -1.91 -9.05 9.72
C GLU A 10 -0.62 -9.83 9.95
N ASN A 11 -0.23 -10.69 9.00
CA ASN A 11 0.99 -11.49 9.07
C ASN A 11 2.23 -10.79 8.48
N LEU A 12 2.08 -9.58 7.92
CA LEU A 12 3.20 -8.79 7.43
C LEU A 12 4.11 -8.32 8.58
N PRO A 13 5.40 -8.06 8.31
CA PRO A 13 6.24 -7.33 9.24
C PRO A 13 5.58 -6.01 9.67
N HIS A 14 5.74 -5.63 10.94
CA HIS A 14 5.05 -4.49 11.53
C HIS A 14 5.20 -3.21 10.70
N LEU A 15 6.42 -2.89 10.28
CA LEU A 15 6.70 -1.73 9.43
C LEU A 15 5.99 -1.82 8.07
N GLU A 16 6.04 -2.98 7.40
CA GLU A 16 5.41 -3.16 6.08
C GLU A 16 3.88 -3.00 6.17
N LYS A 17 3.27 -3.53 7.23
CA LYS A 17 1.85 -3.36 7.53
C LYS A 17 1.48 -1.89 7.74
N GLU A 18 2.20 -1.19 8.61
CA GLU A 18 1.90 0.20 8.93
C GLU A 18 2.11 1.14 7.73
N VAL A 19 3.18 0.93 6.97
CA VAL A 19 3.44 1.66 5.72
C VAL A 19 2.32 1.42 4.72
N TYR A 20 1.97 0.15 4.46
CA TYR A 20 0.92 -0.19 3.50
C TYR A 20 -0.43 0.43 3.87
N GLN A 21 -0.85 0.29 5.14
CA GLN A 21 -2.10 0.87 5.63
C GLN A 21 -2.11 2.39 5.57
N PHE A 22 -0.98 3.03 5.85
CA PHE A 22 -0.85 4.47 5.75
C PHE A 22 -0.95 4.95 4.31
N MET A 23 -0.27 4.29 3.37
CA MET A 23 -0.33 4.64 1.95
C MET A 23 -1.74 4.47 1.39
N GLN A 24 -2.41 3.34 1.67
CA GLN A 24 -3.81 3.11 1.29
C GLN A 24 -4.74 4.24 1.76
N HIS A 25 -4.57 4.69 3.00
CA HIS A 25 -5.36 5.79 3.55
C HIS A 25 -5.07 7.14 2.88
N GLU A 26 -3.81 7.43 2.53
CA GLU A 26 -3.47 8.66 1.82
C GLU A 26 -3.96 8.65 0.36
N TYR A 27 -3.88 7.51 -0.33
CA TYR A 27 -4.48 7.35 -1.67
C TYR A 27 -5.99 7.54 -1.63
N ALA A 28 -6.68 6.97 -0.63
CA ALA A 28 -8.12 7.16 -0.48
C ALA A 28 -8.50 8.64 -0.33
N LYS A 29 -7.72 9.42 0.43
CA LYS A 29 -7.95 10.88 0.56
C LYS A 29 -7.73 11.62 -0.75
N LEU A 30 -6.70 11.27 -1.52
CA LEU A 30 -6.45 11.86 -2.83
C LEU A 30 -7.60 11.52 -3.79
N GLU A 31 -8.10 10.30 -3.73
CA GLU A 31 -9.25 9.85 -4.49
C GLU A 31 -10.52 10.64 -4.14
N GLU A 32 -10.79 10.84 -2.84
CA GLU A 32 -11.90 11.66 -2.33
C GLU A 32 -11.77 13.14 -2.72
N ALA A 33 -10.54 13.66 -2.80
CA ALA A 33 -10.26 15.03 -3.24
C ALA A 33 -10.41 15.23 -4.76
N GLY A 34 -10.62 14.16 -5.52
CA GLY A 34 -10.75 14.21 -6.99
C GLY A 34 -9.41 14.22 -7.74
N GLU A 35 -8.29 13.98 -7.05
CA GLU A 35 -6.93 13.98 -7.61
C GLU A 35 -6.62 12.65 -8.35
N LYS A 36 -7.59 12.07 -9.06
CA LYS A 36 -7.44 10.75 -9.70
C LYS A 36 -6.54 10.74 -10.94
N HIS A 37 -6.12 11.90 -11.44
CA HIS A 37 -5.58 12.03 -12.80
C HIS A 37 -4.05 12.06 -12.89
N ASP A 38 -3.34 12.28 -11.79
CA ASP A 38 -1.87 12.29 -11.77
C ASP A 38 -1.33 11.23 -10.80
N VAL A 39 -1.34 9.98 -11.26
CA VAL A 39 -0.88 8.82 -10.47
C VAL A 39 0.58 9.00 -10.03
N ALA A 40 1.43 9.50 -10.92
CA ALA A 40 2.85 9.70 -10.61
C ALA A 40 3.05 10.80 -9.54
N ALA A 41 2.30 11.90 -9.61
CA ALA A 41 2.35 12.94 -8.58
C ALA A 41 1.80 12.44 -7.23
N ASN A 42 0.74 11.62 -7.27
CA ASN A 42 0.17 11.00 -6.08
C ASN A 42 1.14 10.03 -5.42
N ASP A 43 1.82 9.19 -6.19
CA ASP A 43 2.82 8.25 -5.68
C ASP A 43 3.95 9.00 -4.97
N ILE A 44 4.55 10.00 -5.62
CA ILE A 44 5.62 10.83 -5.03
C ILE A 44 5.14 11.50 -3.73
N PHE A 45 3.91 12.03 -3.73
CA PHE A 45 3.35 12.71 -2.56
C PHE A 45 3.13 11.74 -1.38
N VAL A 46 2.60 10.55 -1.65
CA VAL A 46 2.33 9.53 -0.63
C VAL A 46 3.65 8.94 -0.11
N GLU A 47 4.60 8.60 -0.98
CA GLU A 47 5.93 8.11 -0.62
C GLU A 47 6.69 9.09 0.27
N LYS A 48 6.63 10.39 -0.06
CA LYS A 48 7.20 11.44 0.77
C LYS A 48 6.59 11.48 2.17
N LYS A 49 5.27 11.37 2.29
CA LYS A 49 4.58 11.33 3.60
C LYS A 49 4.98 10.10 4.42
N VAL A 50 5.16 8.96 3.76
CA VAL A 50 5.64 7.73 4.42
C VAL A 50 7.07 7.93 4.92
N SER A 51 7.94 8.47 4.07
CA SER A 51 9.34 8.78 4.40
C SER A 51 9.44 9.65 5.64
N GLU A 52 8.68 10.75 5.69
CA GLU A 52 8.62 11.66 6.84
C GLU A 52 8.09 10.98 8.11
N LYS A 53 7.11 10.07 7.97
CA LYS A 53 6.44 9.44 9.11
C LYS A 53 7.22 8.27 9.70
N PHE A 54 7.82 7.43 8.86
CA PHE A 54 8.45 6.17 9.25
C PHE A 54 9.97 6.23 9.20
N ASN A 55 10.55 7.37 8.80
CA ASN A 55 11.99 7.58 8.69
C ASN A 55 12.67 6.54 7.79
N ILE A 56 12.03 6.26 6.65
CA ILE A 56 12.53 5.42 5.56
C ILE A 56 12.69 6.27 4.29
N SER A 57 13.37 5.77 3.27
CA SER A 57 13.43 6.49 1.99
C SER A 57 12.11 6.41 1.21
N GLU A 58 11.86 7.38 0.33
CA GLU A 58 10.72 7.36 -0.59
C GLU A 58 10.72 6.09 -1.47
N GLU A 59 11.90 5.71 -1.97
CA GLU A 59 12.09 4.46 -2.72
C GLU A 59 11.74 3.22 -1.87
N GLU A 60 12.13 3.21 -0.59
CA GLU A 60 11.78 2.12 0.32
C GLU A 60 10.27 2.06 0.60
N ALA A 61 9.60 3.20 0.73
CA ALA A 61 8.15 3.28 0.87
C ALA A 61 7.44 2.66 -0.35
N GLY A 62 7.82 3.07 -1.56
CA GLY A 62 7.28 2.51 -2.81
C GLY A 62 7.56 1.01 -2.94
N ASN A 63 8.76 0.56 -2.59
CA ASN A 63 9.13 -0.85 -2.62
C ASN A 63 8.30 -1.70 -1.65
N ILE A 64 8.07 -1.22 -0.43
CA ILE A 64 7.21 -1.90 0.56
C ILE A 64 5.79 -2.03 0.01
N TYR A 65 5.24 -0.96 -0.52
CA TYR A 65 3.88 -0.94 -1.06
C TYR A 65 3.72 -1.93 -2.23
N ALA A 66 4.61 -1.85 -3.23
CA ALA A 66 4.60 -2.74 -4.39
C ALA A 66 4.78 -4.21 -3.99
N LYS A 67 5.62 -4.49 -2.99
CA LYS A 67 5.82 -5.84 -2.45
C LYS A 67 4.53 -6.39 -1.84
N VAL A 68 3.84 -5.61 -1.01
CA VAL A 68 2.58 -6.02 -0.36
C VAL A 68 1.47 -6.23 -1.40
N GLU A 69 1.31 -5.30 -2.35
CA GLU A 69 0.35 -5.44 -3.46
C GLU A 69 0.62 -6.71 -4.28
N SER A 70 1.89 -7.03 -4.57
CA SER A 70 2.25 -8.25 -5.28
C SER A 70 1.88 -9.52 -4.49
N GLN A 71 2.09 -9.51 -3.17
CA GLN A 71 1.70 -10.63 -2.30
C GLN A 71 0.19 -10.81 -2.26
N LEU A 72 -0.57 -9.72 -2.17
CA LEU A 72 -2.02 -9.72 -2.19
C LEU A 72 -2.57 -10.21 -3.54
N SER A 73 -2.02 -9.72 -4.65
CA SER A 73 -2.39 -10.19 -6.00
C SER A 73 -2.23 -11.69 -6.13
N ARG A 74 -1.04 -12.22 -5.78
CA ARG A 74 -0.76 -13.66 -5.87
C ARG A 74 -1.68 -14.49 -4.98
N PHE A 75 -2.00 -13.99 -3.78
CA PHE A 75 -2.93 -14.64 -2.88
C PHE A 75 -4.33 -14.71 -3.50
N ASN A 76 -4.82 -13.60 -4.07
CA ASN A 76 -6.11 -13.54 -4.74
C ASN A 76 -6.18 -14.44 -5.99
N GLU A 77 -5.13 -14.46 -6.81
CA GLU A 77 -5.01 -15.31 -8.01
C GLU A 77 -5.05 -16.80 -7.66
N TYR A 78 -4.30 -17.21 -6.61
CA TYR A 78 -4.31 -18.58 -6.11
C TYR A 78 -5.71 -19.01 -5.65
N ARG A 79 -6.48 -18.09 -5.07
CA ARG A 79 -7.85 -18.36 -4.63
C ARG A 79 -8.84 -18.39 -5.78
N ALA A 80 -8.72 -17.50 -6.76
CA ALA A 80 -9.59 -17.49 -7.94
C ALA A 80 -9.44 -18.76 -8.78
N SER A 81 -8.29 -19.45 -8.66
CA SER A 81 -7.98 -20.70 -9.36
C SER A 81 -8.42 -21.98 -8.62
N LYS A 82 -9.02 -21.86 -7.43
CA LYS A 82 -9.55 -22.97 -6.62
C LYS A 82 -11.07 -22.96 -6.58
#